data_AF-A0A239E4E4-F1
#
_entry.id   AF-A0A239E4E4-F1
#
_cell.length_a   1.000
_cell.length_b   1.000
_cell.length_c   1.000
_cell.angle_alpha   90.00
_cell.angle_beta   90.00
_cell.angle_gamma   90.00
#
_symmetry.space_group_name_H-M   'P 1'
#
loop_
_entity.id
_entity.type
_entity.pdbx_description
1 polymer ?
#
loop_
_entity_poly.entity_id
_entity_poly.type
_entity_poly.pdbx_seq_one_letter_code
_entity_poly.pdbx_strand_id
1 'polypeptide(L)' 'MQPDQDTLWVELETLDNAQRPHRLRGRMQLRDYFDLLAGCAPSLVRLDDCRADRRGPVADLFIRSVHILRVMALGPVPA' A
#
# COMPACT_ATOMS: atom_id res chain seq x y z
N MET A 1 17.25 -4.91 16.84
CA MET A 1 16.56 -5.20 15.56
C MET A 1 15.50 -4.13 15.39
N GLN A 2 15.79 -3.08 14.61
CA GLN A 2 14.85 -1.97 14.36
C GLN A 2 13.86 -2.41 13.27
N PRO A 3 12.58 -2.65 13.56
CA PRO A 3 11.63 -3.13 12.56
C PRO A 3 10.95 -1.99 11.75
N ASP A 4 11.26 -0.74 12.06
CA ASP A 4 10.47 0.42 11.60
C ASP A 4 11.06 1.14 10.37
N GLN A 5 12.29 0.79 9.94
CA GLN A 5 12.97 1.48 8.82
C GLN A 5 12.64 0.90 7.43
N ASP A 6 11.93 -0.22 7.36
CA ASP A 6 11.61 -0.90 6.10
C ASP A 6 10.18 -0.64 5.61
N THR A 7 9.46 0.35 6.18
CA THR A 7 8.14 0.74 5.68
C THR A 7 8.20 2.08 4.95
N LEU A 8 7.52 2.17 3.80
CA LEU A 8 7.34 3.43 3.08
C LEU A 8 5.86 3.79 3.03
N TRP A 9 5.57 5.10 3.04
CA TRP A 9 4.25 5.57 2.64
C TRP A 9 4.11 5.46 1.13
N VAL A 10 3.03 4.84 0.69
CA VAL A 10 2.66 4.74 -0.70
C VAL A 10 1.27 5.29 -0.95
N GLU A 11 1.06 5.72 -2.18
CA GLU A 11 -0.25 5.79 -2.80
C GLU A 11 -0.36 4.64 -3.81
N LEU A 12 -1.41 3.83 -3.67
CA LEU A 12 -1.77 2.77 -4.59
C LEU A 12 -3.02 3.19 -5.35
N GLU A 13 -3.00 3.04 -6.66
CA GLU A 13 -4.21 3.03 -7.47
C GLU A 13 -4.59 1.58 -7.71
N THR A 14 -5.76 1.15 -7.24
CA THR A 14 -6.28 -0.21 -7.37
C THR A 14 -7.68 -0.19 -7.97
N LEU A 15 -8.17 -1.34 -8.43
CA LEU A 15 -9.58 -1.54 -8.76
C LEU A 15 -10.37 -1.97 -7.53
N ASP A 16 -11.52 -1.34 -7.29
CA ASP A 16 -12.48 -1.78 -6.28
C ASP A 16 -13.33 -2.97 -6.78
N ASN A 17 -14.27 -3.45 -5.94
CA ASN A 17 -15.16 -4.56 -6.31
C ASN A 17 -16.06 -4.24 -7.53
N ALA A 18 -16.32 -2.96 -7.80
CA ALA A 18 -17.05 -2.50 -8.99
C ALA A 18 -16.13 -2.26 -10.20
N GLN A 19 -14.87 -2.69 -10.15
CA GLN A 19 -13.85 -2.46 -11.18
C GLN A 19 -13.60 -0.99 -11.50
N ARG A 20 -13.79 -0.11 -10.51
CA ARG A 20 -13.52 1.32 -10.62
C ARG A 20 -12.15 1.62 -10.03
N PRO A 21 -11.36 2.51 -10.66
CA PRO A 21 -10.13 2.99 -10.08
C PRO A 21 -10.40 3.66 -8.73
N HIS A 22 -9.67 3.24 -7.70
CA HIS A 22 -9.74 3.75 -6.36
C HIS A 22 -8.31 3.92 -5.82
N ARG A 23 -8.08 5.03 -5.12
CA ARG A 23 -6.77 5.33 -4.55
C ARG A 23 -6.76 5.04 -3.06
N LEU A 24 -5.76 4.26 -2.67
CA LEU A 24 -5.49 3.91 -1.30
C LEU A 24 -4.16 4.53 -0.93
N ARG A 25 -4.04 4.99 0.30
CA ARG A 25 -2.77 5.45 0.84
C ARG A 25 -2.54 4.70 2.14
N GLY A 26 -1.29 4.36 2.40
CA GLY A 26 -0.88 3.71 3.62
C GLY A 26 0.61 3.38 3.60
N ARG A 27 1.06 2.69 4.63
CA ARG A 27 2.39 2.14 4.81
C ARG A 27 2.46 0.76 4.16
N MET A 28 3.52 0.53 3.40
CA MET A 28 3.83 -0.72 2.75
C MET A 28 5.26 -1.11 3.11
N GLN A 29 5.57 -2.42 3.15
CA GLN A 29 6.95 -2.84 3.27
C GLN A 29 7.73 -2.49 2.00
N LEU A 30 8.95 -2.00 2.17
CA LEU A 30 9.85 -1.63 1.09
C LEU A 30 10.11 -2.81 0.15
N ARG A 31 10.18 -4.02 0.70
CA ARG A 31 10.25 -5.26 -0.08
C ARG A 31 9.04 -5.44 -1.00
N ASP A 32 7.82 -5.33 -0.47
CA ASP A 32 6.59 -5.47 -1.26
C ASP A 32 6.53 -4.40 -2.36
N TYR A 33 7.00 -3.19 -2.06
CA TYR A 33 7.12 -2.10 -3.03
C TYR A 33 8.10 -2.43 -4.17
N PHE A 34 9.29 -2.94 -3.85
CA PHE A 34 10.25 -3.36 -4.88
C PHE A 34 9.75 -4.56 -5.68
N ASP A 35 9.10 -5.53 -5.04
CA ASP A 35 8.49 -6.67 -5.73
C ASP A 35 7.39 -6.20 -6.71
N LEU A 36 6.59 -5.19 -6.31
CA LEU A 36 5.62 -4.53 -7.19
C LEU A 36 6.25 -3.83 -8.39
N LEU A 37 7.33 -3.07 -8.16
CA LEU A 37 8.05 -2.38 -9.23
C LEU A 37 8.72 -3.35 -10.21
N ALA A 38 9.22 -4.49 -9.72
CA ALA A 38 9.84 -5.53 -10.54
C ALA A 38 8.82 -6.39 -11.32
N GLY A 39 7.52 -6.22 -11.07
CA GLY A 39 6.47 -7.10 -11.61
C GLY A 39 6.48 -8.50 -10.97
N CYS A 40 7.26 -8.69 -9.90
CA CYS A 40 7.36 -9.93 -9.11
C CYS A 40 6.41 -9.91 -7.90
N ALA A 41 5.41 -9.03 -7.93
CA ALA A 41 4.56 -8.74 -6.79
C ALA A 41 3.94 -10.02 -6.20
N PRO A 42 3.89 -10.16 -4.86
CA PRO A 42 3.16 -11.25 -4.24
C PRO A 42 1.68 -11.21 -4.67
N SER A 43 1.01 -12.37 -4.65
CA SER A 43 -0.43 -12.45 -4.96
C SER A 43 -1.29 -11.54 -4.07
N LEU A 44 -0.76 -11.16 -2.90
CA LEU A 44 -1.40 -10.34 -1.91
C LEU A 44 -0.39 -9.36 -1.29
N VAL A 45 -0.72 -8.08 -1.31
CA VAL A 45 0.09 -6.97 -0.80
C VAL A 45 -0.60 -6.41 0.44
N ARG A 46 0.15 -6.21 1.53
CA ARG A 46 -0.39 -5.61 2.76
C ARG A 46 -0.14 -4.11 2.79
N LEU A 47 -1.19 -3.35 3.05
CA LEU A 47 -1.14 -1.90 3.25
C LEU A 47 -1.69 -1.58 4.64
N ASP A 48 -0.87 -0.94 5.45
CA ASP A 48 -1.20 -0.53 6.82
C ASP A 48 -1.55 0.96 6.82
N ASP A 49 -2.73 1.36 7.29
CA ASP A 49 -3.26 2.74 7.33
C ASP A 49 -4.03 3.23 6.10
N CYS A 50 -5.00 2.44 5.64
CA CYS A 50 -6.14 2.96 4.87
C CYS A 50 -7.04 3.84 5.76
N ARG A 51 -6.66 5.10 6.00
CA ARG A 51 -7.54 6.08 6.66
C ARG A 51 -8.74 6.41 5.76
N ALA A 52 -9.79 5.60 5.84
CA ALA A 52 -11.08 5.90 5.23
C ALA A 52 -11.74 7.12 5.89
N ASP A 53 -11.44 7.41 7.16
CA ASP A 53 -11.91 8.60 7.85
C ASP A 53 -11.01 8.89 9.08
N ARG A 54 -10.75 10.16 9.39
CA ARG A 54 -9.64 10.64 10.26
C ARG A 54 -9.68 10.23 11.75
N ARG A 55 -10.49 9.24 12.15
CA ARG A 55 -10.66 8.80 13.55
C ARG A 55 -10.88 7.29 13.74
N GLY A 56 -10.54 6.46 12.74
CA GLY A 56 -10.68 5.00 12.84
C GLY A 56 -9.38 4.31 13.30
N PRO A 57 -9.46 3.08 13.85
CA PRO A 57 -8.29 2.24 14.06
C PRO A 57 -7.60 1.94 12.72
N VAL A 58 -6.27 1.86 12.73
CA VAL A 58 -5.46 1.45 11.59
C VAL A 58 -5.89 0.05 11.17
N ALA A 59 -6.34 -0.11 9.93
CA ALA A 59 -6.69 -1.41 9.38
C ALA A 59 -5.61 -1.85 8.40
N ASP A 60 -5.12 -3.08 8.58
CA ASP A 60 -4.36 -3.79 7.56
C ASP A 60 -5.29 -4.17 6.42
N LEU A 61 -4.99 -3.69 5.21
CA LEU A 61 -5.68 -4.07 3.99
C LEU A 61 -4.80 -4.98 3.15
N PHE A 62 -5.38 -6.07 2.67
CA PHE A 62 -4.74 -6.98 1.74
C PHE A 62 -5.28 -6.76 0.33
N ILE A 63 -4.42 -6.34 -0.59
CA ILE A 63 -4.76 -6.00 -1.97
C ILE A 63 -4.13 -7.03 -2.89
N ARG A 64 -4.89 -7.60 -3.82
CA ARG A 64 -4.31 -8.48 -4.84
C ARG A 64 -3.48 -7.66 -5.81
N SER A 65 -2.23 -8.06 -6.05
CA SER A 65 -1.31 -7.31 -6.93
C SER A 65 -1.85 -7.08 -8.34
N VAL A 66 -2.60 -8.05 -8.87
CA VAL A 66 -3.27 -7.94 -10.18
C VAL A 66 -4.33 -6.84 -10.27
N HIS A 67 -4.78 -6.31 -9.14
CA HIS A 67 -5.72 -5.18 -9.09
C HIS A 67 -5.01 -3.84 -8.92
N ILE A 68 -3.70 -3.84 -8.65
CA ILE A 68 -2.89 -2.63 -8.49
C ILE A 68 -2.54 -2.11 -9.89
N LEU A 69 -3.06 -0.96 -10.23
CA LEU A 69 -2.79 -0.24 -11.48
C LEU A 69 -1.50 0.56 -11.39
N ARG A 70 -1.22 1.14 -10.21
CA ARG A 70 -0.03 1.96 -9.98
C ARG A 70 0.34 1.98 -8.50
N VAL A 71 1.64 2.05 -8.23
CA VAL A 71 2.19 2.33 -6.90
C VAL A 71 3.12 3.54 -6.97
N MET A 72 3.02 4.44 -6.00
CA MET A 72 3.85 5.64 -5.90
C MET A 72 4.35 5.80 -4.47
N ALA A 73 5.67 5.87 -4.30
CA ALA A 73 6.30 6.24 -3.03
C ALA A 73 5.99 7.72 -2.71
N LEU A 74 5.45 7.99 -1.53
CA LEU A 74 5.18 9.34 -1.02
C LEU A 74 6.34 9.88 -0.15
N GLY A 75 7.34 9.06 0.15
CA GLY A 75 8.49 9.40 0.99
C GLY A 75 8.31 9.01 2.47
N PRO A 76 9.26 9.35 3.35
CA PRO A 76 9.13 9.15 4.79
C PRO A 76 7.99 10.01 5.36
N VAL A 77 7.35 9.53 6.42
CA VAL A 77 6.26 10.24 7.13
C VAL A 77 6.73 11.67 7.47
N PRO A 78 6.04 12.74 7.05
CA PRO A 78 6.26 14.05 7.64
C PRO A 78 5.87 13.97 9.12
N ALA A 79 6.81 14.31 10.00
CA ALA A 79 6.70 14.28 11.45
C ALA A 79 5.46 15.01 12.00
#